data_AF-A0A969MK01-F1
#
_entry.id   AF-A0A969MK01-F1
#
_cell.length_a   1.000
_cell.length_b   1.000
_cell.length_c   1.000
_cell.angle_alpha   90.00
_cell.angle_beta   90.00
_cell.angle_gamma   90.00
#
_symmetry.space_group_name_H-M   'P 1'
#
loop_
_entity.id
_entity.type
_entity.pdbx_description
1 polymer ?
#
loop_
_entity_poly.entity_id
_entity_poly.type
_entity_poly.pdbx_seq_one_letter_code
_entity_poly.pdbx_strand_id
1 'polypeptide(L)'
;MLKNSYVVWEGASLIDGSPIVLILTGFIHHTSNRKTGRVLQSWILQQDIVPTEAAKRGFDRGICGSCPMKLSQSGSCYVNLLPTNNIYRKYETGTYPRFTANEIAVLERYRYPIRLGSYGDPTAVPIKVWEPIIRASGRYTGYTHQWRNNCNHNWQKYLMASVESEEEARVAQSKGWRTFRIIAPEAPLGKNEILCRHTEDDRIQCENCLLCDGASSKPNIADKVHGLNWKVSNFVKYSQSISN
;
A
#
# COMPACT_ATOMS: atom_id res chain seq x y z
N MET A 1 12.38 8.88 24.52
CA MET A 1 13.30 8.44 23.44
C MET A 1 12.47 7.93 22.28
N LEU A 2 12.78 8.37 21.05
CA LEU A 2 12.15 7.86 19.82
C LEU A 2 12.33 6.33 19.78
N LYS A 3 11.32 5.62 19.28
CA LYS A 3 11.35 4.18 19.02
C LYS A 3 11.25 3.95 17.52
N ASN A 4 11.63 2.76 17.05
CA ASN A 4 11.59 2.49 15.62
C ASN A 4 10.17 2.34 15.04
N SER A 5 9.17 2.13 15.90
CA SER A 5 7.88 1.63 15.48
C SER A 5 6.79 1.87 16.52
N TYR A 6 5.56 2.14 16.07
CA TYR A 6 4.46 2.59 16.91
C TYR A 6 3.12 2.02 16.43
N VAL A 7 2.22 1.68 17.37
CA VAL A 7 0.80 1.52 17.03
C VAL A 7 0.20 2.92 16.90
N VAL A 8 -0.34 3.21 15.72
CA VAL A 8 -1.01 4.47 15.41
C VAL A 8 -2.47 4.44 15.81
N TRP A 9 -3.14 3.35 15.48
CA TRP A 9 -4.59 3.26 15.62
C TRP A 9 -5.04 1.80 15.66
N GLU A 10 -6.10 1.55 16.43
CA GLU A 10 -6.82 0.27 16.49
C GLU A 10 -8.31 0.58 16.39
N GLY A 11 -9.06 -0.27 15.69
CA GLY A 11 -10.51 -0.17 15.65
C GLY A 11 -11.11 -1.04 14.55
N ALA A 12 -12.42 -0.86 14.36
CA ALA A 12 -13.17 -1.57 13.34
C ALA A 12 -12.78 -1.09 11.94
N SER A 13 -12.49 -2.03 11.05
CA SER A 13 -12.26 -1.74 9.64
C SER A 13 -13.46 -1.05 9.01
N LEU A 14 -13.20 -0.02 8.21
CA LEU A 14 -14.22 0.62 7.38
C LEU A 14 -14.72 -0.26 6.22
N ILE A 15 -14.04 -1.39 5.95
CA ILE A 15 -14.41 -2.31 4.87
C ILE A 15 -15.46 -3.32 5.32
N ASP A 16 -15.28 -3.94 6.50
CA ASP A 16 -16.17 -5.01 6.98
C ASP A 16 -16.44 -5.00 8.49
N GLY A 17 -15.90 -4.04 9.22
CA GLY A 17 -16.05 -3.92 10.68
C GLY A 17 -15.12 -4.79 11.52
N SER A 18 -14.27 -5.63 10.92
CA SER A 18 -13.35 -6.49 11.70
C SER A 18 -12.30 -5.66 12.47
N PRO A 19 -11.81 -6.15 13.62
CA PRO A 19 -10.78 -5.43 14.39
C PRO A 19 -9.44 -5.44 13.65
N ILE A 20 -8.94 -4.25 13.34
CA ILE A 20 -7.66 -4.04 12.65
C ILE A 20 -6.76 -3.07 13.41
N VAL A 21 -5.46 -3.13 13.15
CA VAL A 21 -4.45 -2.23 13.71
C VAL A 21 -3.61 -1.60 12.60
N LEU A 22 -3.31 -0.31 12.75
CA LEU A 22 -2.34 0.43 11.94
C LEU A 22 -1.04 0.62 12.73
N ILE A 23 0.07 0.14 12.17
CA ILE A 23 1.42 0.24 12.76
C ILE A 23 2.35 0.96 11.80
N LEU A 24 3.08 1.97 12.28
CA LEU A 24 4.16 2.59 11.52
C LEU A 24 5.52 2.08 11.98
N THR A 25 6.43 1.88 11.03
CA THR A 25 7.80 1.42 11.28
C THR A 25 8.80 2.21 10.45
N GLY A 26 10.02 2.37 10.95
CA GLY A 26 11.14 2.95 10.21
C GLY A 26 11.65 4.29 10.72
N PHE A 27 11.19 4.75 11.90
CA PHE A 27 11.53 6.07 12.44
C PHE A 27 13.03 6.24 12.74
N ILE A 28 13.71 5.16 13.11
CA ILE A 28 15.15 5.16 13.42
C ILE A 28 15.90 4.35 12.37
N HIS A 29 15.50 3.09 12.22
CA HIS A 29 16.07 2.13 11.29
C HIS A 29 15.07 1.86 10.17
N HIS A 30 15.35 2.38 8.99
CA HIS A 30 14.56 2.15 7.79
C HIS A 30 14.68 0.68 7.34
N THR A 31 13.77 0.28 6.45
CA THR A 31 13.78 -1.07 5.85
C THR A 31 15.04 -1.32 5.02
N SER A 32 15.51 -2.56 4.98
CA SER A 32 16.57 -2.98 4.05
C SER A 32 16.11 -3.08 2.59
N ASN A 33 14.82 -2.81 2.31
CA ASN A 33 14.32 -2.78 0.94
C ASN A 33 14.89 -1.58 0.17
N ARG A 34 15.87 -1.87 -0.70
CA ARG A 34 16.54 -0.87 -1.55
C ARG A 34 15.56 -0.05 -2.39
N LYS A 35 14.45 -0.63 -2.89
CA LYS A 35 13.44 0.08 -3.70
C LYS A 35 12.84 1.25 -2.96
N THR A 36 12.52 1.07 -1.68
CA THR A 36 11.82 2.09 -0.90
C THR A 36 12.76 3.10 -0.27
N GLY A 37 13.99 2.73 0.07
CA GLY A 37 14.91 3.62 0.78
C GLY A 37 14.38 3.98 2.17
N ARG A 38 14.50 5.24 2.61
CA ARG A 38 14.09 5.70 3.95
C ARG A 38 12.57 5.95 4.12
N VAL A 39 11.74 5.42 3.23
CA VAL A 39 10.27 5.53 3.36
C VAL A 39 9.77 4.76 4.59
N LEU A 40 9.03 5.44 5.47
CA LEU A 40 8.32 4.81 6.57
C LEU A 40 7.27 3.84 6.04
N GLN A 41 7.22 2.66 6.62
CA GLN A 41 6.28 1.61 6.24
C GLN A 41 5.06 1.64 7.15
N SER A 42 3.88 1.43 6.58
CA SER A 42 2.62 1.34 7.32
C SER A 42 1.97 -0.03 7.13
N TRP A 43 1.66 -0.70 8.24
CA TRP A 43 1.13 -2.05 8.26
C TRP A 43 -0.28 -2.03 8.82
N ILE A 44 -1.26 -2.42 8.01
CA ILE A 44 -2.65 -2.57 8.43
C ILE A 44 -2.91 -4.06 8.57
N LEU A 45 -3.11 -4.53 9.80
CA LEU A 45 -3.18 -5.95 10.14
C LEU A 45 -4.53 -6.27 10.78
N GLN A 46 -5.03 -7.49 10.56
CA GLN A 46 -6.07 -8.06 11.42
C GLN A 46 -5.49 -8.27 12.82
N GLN A 47 -6.27 -7.98 13.86
CA GLN A 47 -5.76 -8.08 15.24
C GLN A 47 -5.66 -9.52 15.75
N ASP A 48 -6.52 -10.43 15.28
CA ASP A 48 -6.71 -11.76 15.89
C ASP A 48 -6.16 -12.92 15.06
N ILE A 49 -5.38 -12.63 14.02
CA ILE A 49 -4.84 -13.68 13.14
C ILE A 49 -3.52 -13.27 12.49
N VAL A 50 -2.57 -14.20 12.51
CA VAL A 50 -1.25 -14.03 11.90
C VAL A 50 -1.39 -13.74 10.39
N PRO A 51 -0.72 -12.70 9.83
CA PRO A 51 -0.92 -12.26 8.45
C PRO A 51 -0.82 -13.34 7.38
N THR A 52 0.15 -14.26 7.49
CA THR A 52 0.28 -15.38 6.54
C THR A 52 -0.91 -16.33 6.58
N GLU A 53 -1.45 -16.58 7.77
CA GLU A 53 -2.61 -17.45 7.93
C GLU A 53 -3.87 -16.76 7.40
N ALA A 54 -4.06 -15.49 7.76
CA ALA A 54 -5.17 -14.67 7.29
C ALA A 54 -5.22 -14.64 5.76
N ALA A 55 -4.10 -14.36 5.10
CA ALA A 55 -4.02 -14.30 3.65
C ALA A 55 -4.29 -15.66 2.99
N LYS A 56 -3.77 -16.76 3.57
CA LYS A 56 -3.99 -18.12 3.04
C LYS A 56 -5.47 -18.54 3.14
N ARG A 57 -6.13 -18.19 4.25
CA ARG A 57 -7.53 -18.54 4.52
C ARG A 57 -8.54 -17.54 3.97
N GLY A 58 -8.09 -16.40 3.46
CA GLY A 58 -8.94 -15.30 2.97
C GLY A 58 -9.60 -14.49 4.08
N PHE A 59 -9.04 -14.51 5.30
CA PHE A 59 -9.53 -13.77 6.48
C PHE A 59 -8.94 -12.35 6.58
N ASP A 60 -8.24 -11.91 5.55
CA ASP A 60 -7.71 -10.55 5.39
C ASP A 60 -8.72 -9.60 4.71
N ARG A 61 -10.02 -9.95 4.63
CA ARG A 61 -11.07 -9.10 4.05
C ARG A 61 -11.12 -7.72 4.71
N GLY A 62 -11.00 -7.63 6.03
CA GLY A 62 -11.06 -6.34 6.73
C GLY A 62 -9.92 -5.40 6.40
N ILE A 63 -8.78 -5.90 5.93
CA ILE A 63 -7.65 -5.04 5.54
C ILE A 63 -7.48 -4.91 4.02
N CYS A 64 -7.94 -5.89 3.23
CA CYS A 64 -7.70 -5.96 1.79
C CYS A 64 -8.99 -5.85 0.95
N GLY A 65 -10.17 -5.94 1.58
CA GLY A 65 -11.47 -5.93 0.92
C GLY A 65 -11.58 -6.91 -0.24
N SER A 66 -12.05 -6.40 -1.38
CA SER A 66 -12.19 -7.14 -2.64
C SER A 66 -10.92 -7.14 -3.49
N CYS A 67 -9.73 -6.90 -2.93
CA CYS A 67 -8.48 -6.91 -3.68
C CYS A 67 -8.31 -8.24 -4.45
N PRO A 68 -8.16 -8.21 -5.78
CA PRO A 68 -8.01 -9.42 -6.59
C PRO A 68 -6.66 -10.11 -6.39
N MET A 69 -5.66 -9.37 -5.90
CA MET A 69 -4.30 -9.85 -5.72
C MET A 69 -4.13 -10.75 -4.48
N LYS A 70 -5.12 -10.85 -3.59
CA LYS A 70 -5.04 -11.64 -2.35
C LYS A 70 -4.55 -13.07 -2.59
N LEU A 71 -3.85 -13.63 -1.59
CA LEU A 71 -3.32 -14.99 -1.67
C LEU A 71 -4.44 -16.04 -1.87
N SER A 72 -5.58 -15.85 -1.21
CA SER A 72 -6.77 -16.69 -1.36
C SER A 72 -7.57 -16.44 -2.66
N GLN A 73 -7.10 -15.55 -3.53
CA GLN A 73 -7.74 -15.20 -4.80
C GLN A 73 -6.79 -15.57 -5.94
N SER A 74 -6.21 -14.58 -6.64
CA SER A 74 -5.25 -14.86 -7.72
C SER A 74 -3.90 -15.38 -7.21
N GLY A 75 -3.55 -15.19 -5.94
CA GLY A 75 -2.22 -15.59 -5.45
C GLY A 75 -1.09 -14.72 -5.97
N SER A 76 -1.36 -13.46 -6.32
CA SER A 76 -0.38 -12.55 -6.95
C SER A 76 0.05 -11.37 -6.07
N CYS A 77 -0.42 -11.30 -4.81
CA CYS A 77 -0.09 -10.24 -3.86
C CYS A 77 1.43 -10.06 -3.77
N TYR A 78 1.90 -8.85 -4.10
CA TYR A 78 3.33 -8.56 -4.17
C TYR A 78 4.00 -8.55 -2.78
N VAL A 79 3.23 -8.37 -1.70
CA VAL A 79 3.75 -8.30 -0.33
C VAL A 79 4.40 -9.61 0.10
N ASN A 80 5.56 -9.52 0.75
CA ASN A 80 6.17 -10.65 1.44
C ASN A 80 5.60 -10.75 2.86
N LEU A 81 4.74 -11.75 3.08
CA LEU A 81 4.01 -11.90 4.34
C LEU A 81 4.86 -12.49 5.47
N LEU A 82 5.95 -13.23 5.16
CA LEU A 82 6.79 -13.85 6.18
C LEU A 82 7.43 -12.80 7.12
N PRO A 83 8.09 -11.73 6.63
CA PRO A 83 8.54 -10.64 7.50
C PRO A 83 7.38 -9.90 8.20
N THR A 84 6.20 -9.83 7.57
CA THR A 84 5.02 -9.15 8.14
C THR A 84 4.54 -9.84 9.43
N ASN A 85 4.72 -11.16 9.55
CA ASN A 85 4.44 -11.88 10.80
C ASN A 85 5.27 -11.38 11.98
N ASN A 86 6.48 -10.85 11.77
CA ASN A 86 7.29 -10.30 12.85
C ASN A 86 6.69 -9.00 13.41
N ILE A 87 6.05 -8.20 12.55
CA ILE A 87 5.30 -7.01 12.96
C ILE A 87 4.08 -7.43 13.81
N TYR A 88 3.35 -8.46 13.35
CA TYR A 88 2.21 -8.99 14.09
C TYR A 88 2.61 -9.57 15.46
N ARG A 89 3.64 -10.43 15.53
CA ARG A 89 4.08 -11.01 16.82
C ARG A 89 4.50 -9.94 17.82
N LYS A 90 5.17 -8.89 17.35
CA LYS A 90 5.51 -7.75 18.22
C LYS A 90 4.26 -7.01 18.70
N TYR A 91 3.21 -6.96 17.89
CA TYR A 91 1.92 -6.38 18.26
C TYR A 91 1.21 -7.22 19.32
N GLU A 92 1.13 -8.53 19.09
CA GLU A 92 0.53 -9.50 20.02
C GLU A 92 1.20 -9.47 21.41
N THR A 93 2.52 -9.27 21.47
CA THR A 93 3.25 -9.10 22.75
C THR A 93 3.00 -7.76 23.45
N GLY A 94 2.25 -6.82 22.85
CA GLY A 94 1.91 -5.52 23.44
C GLY A 94 3.08 -4.55 23.58
N THR A 95 4.21 -4.79 22.89
CA THR A 95 5.47 -4.05 23.12
C THR A 95 5.62 -2.79 22.26
N TYR A 96 4.68 -2.50 21.37
CA TYR A 96 4.72 -1.26 20.61
C TYR A 96 4.29 -0.07 21.50
N PRO A 97 5.07 1.02 21.54
CA PRO A 97 4.57 2.28 22.08
C PRO A 97 3.42 2.82 21.22
N ARG A 98 2.57 3.64 21.84
CA ARG A 98 1.54 4.40 21.11
C ARG A 98 2.16 5.56 20.36
N PHE A 99 1.69 5.78 19.15
CA PHE A 99 2.02 6.97 18.36
C PHE A 99 1.33 8.19 18.98
N THR A 100 2.07 9.27 19.17
CA THR A 100 1.57 10.48 19.85
C THR A 100 1.87 11.74 19.05
N ALA A 101 1.51 12.91 19.61
CA ALA A 101 1.89 14.20 19.07
C ALA A 101 3.41 14.37 18.92
N ASN A 102 4.23 13.69 19.72
CA ASN A 102 5.68 13.73 19.59
C ASN A 102 6.14 13.16 18.24
N GLU A 103 5.57 12.04 17.81
CA GLU A 103 5.91 11.44 16.53
C GLU A 103 5.37 12.26 15.35
N ILE A 104 4.24 12.95 15.51
CA ILE A 104 3.79 13.98 14.53
C ILE A 104 4.83 15.09 14.40
N ALA A 105 5.32 15.65 15.51
CA ALA A 105 6.34 16.70 15.50
C ALA A 105 7.66 16.22 14.85
N VAL A 106 8.01 14.94 15.02
CA VAL A 106 9.14 14.32 14.30
C VAL A 106 8.88 14.31 12.79
N LEU A 107 7.69 13.93 12.35
CA LEU A 107 7.33 13.96 10.93
C LEU A 107 7.35 15.38 10.36
N GLU A 108 6.83 16.38 11.09
CA GLU A 108 6.87 17.79 10.69
C GLU A 108 8.30 18.30 10.52
N ARG A 109 9.19 17.95 11.46
CA ARG A 109 10.59 18.38 11.44
C ARG A 109 11.40 17.73 10.33
N TYR A 110 11.26 16.42 10.14
CA TYR A 110 12.15 15.65 9.25
C TYR A 110 11.52 15.29 7.90
N ARG A 111 10.20 15.44 7.76
CA ARG A 111 9.46 15.23 6.50
C ARG A 111 9.74 13.86 5.88
N TYR A 112 9.83 12.81 6.72
CA TYR A 112 10.07 11.46 6.25
C TYR A 112 8.94 10.99 5.34
N PRO A 113 9.22 10.47 4.14
CA PRO A 113 8.17 9.98 3.26
C PRO A 113 7.48 8.75 3.85
N ILE A 114 6.17 8.62 3.61
CA ILE A 114 5.36 7.52 4.14
C ILE A 114 4.72 6.72 3.01
N ARG A 115 4.89 5.40 3.03
CA ARG A 115 4.14 4.49 2.17
C ARG A 115 2.83 4.16 2.85
N LEU A 116 1.72 4.66 2.29
CA LEU A 116 0.37 4.34 2.72
C LEU A 116 0.01 2.94 2.21
N GLY A 117 -0.13 1.99 3.12
CA GLY A 117 -0.46 0.60 2.81
C GLY A 117 0.74 -0.22 2.33
N SER A 118 1.76 -0.41 3.16
CA SER A 118 2.82 -1.41 2.88
C SER A 118 2.25 -2.84 2.90
N TYR A 119 1.25 -3.08 3.75
CA TYR A 119 0.32 -4.20 3.70
C TYR A 119 -1.05 -3.74 4.20
N GLY A 120 -2.11 -4.26 3.56
CA GLY A 120 -3.48 -3.77 3.70
C GLY A 120 -3.74 -2.47 2.93
N ASP A 121 -5.01 -2.20 2.65
CA ASP A 121 -5.50 -1.05 1.91
C ASP A 121 -5.72 0.14 2.87
N PRO A 122 -5.15 1.34 2.62
CA PRO A 122 -5.27 2.49 3.50
C PRO A 122 -6.72 2.89 3.82
N THR A 123 -7.65 2.59 2.92
CA THR A 123 -9.07 2.92 3.05
C THR A 123 -9.79 2.12 4.14
N ALA A 124 -9.19 1.02 4.64
CA ALA A 124 -9.68 0.27 5.79
C ALA A 124 -9.65 1.08 7.09
N VAL A 125 -8.77 2.08 7.18
CA VAL A 125 -8.58 2.93 8.36
C VAL A 125 -9.21 4.30 8.10
N PRO A 126 -9.91 4.92 9.07
CA PRO A 126 -10.51 6.24 8.88
C PRO A 126 -9.51 7.30 8.40
N ILE A 127 -9.89 8.08 7.38
CA ILE A 127 -9.03 9.11 6.78
C ILE A 127 -8.50 10.10 7.82
N LYS A 128 -9.30 10.43 8.85
CA LYS A 128 -8.92 11.31 9.97
C LYS A 128 -7.70 10.82 10.78
N VAL A 129 -7.40 9.52 10.75
CA VAL A 129 -6.19 8.94 11.35
C VAL A 129 -4.97 9.24 10.47
N TRP A 130 -5.15 9.17 9.15
CA TRP A 130 -4.09 9.38 8.18
C TRP A 130 -3.75 10.84 7.92
N GLU A 131 -4.74 11.74 7.87
CA GLU A 131 -4.51 13.13 7.44
C GLU A 131 -3.46 13.88 8.27
N PRO A 132 -3.44 13.81 9.62
CA PRO A 132 -2.39 14.46 10.39
C PRO A 132 -0.99 13.95 10.03
N ILE A 133 -0.86 12.63 9.84
CA ILE A 133 0.39 11.95 9.50
C ILE A 133 0.86 12.35 8.09
N ILE A 134 -0.06 12.32 7.12
CA ILE A 134 0.19 12.70 5.73
C ILE A 134 0.61 14.17 5.65
N ARG A 135 -0.08 15.07 6.36
CA ARG A 135 0.25 16.51 6.37
C ARG A 135 1.59 16.79 7.03
N ALA A 136 1.85 16.15 8.18
CA ALA A 136 3.09 16.27 8.93
C ALA A 136 4.30 15.78 8.13
N SER A 137 4.18 14.66 7.42
CA SER A 137 5.21 14.17 6.50
C SER A 137 5.33 15.03 5.23
N GLY A 138 4.18 15.34 4.62
CA GLY A 138 4.01 16.00 3.32
C GLY A 138 4.67 15.33 2.14
N ARG A 139 5.13 14.08 2.31
CA ARG A 139 5.71 13.24 1.26
C ARG A 139 5.14 11.85 1.44
N TYR A 140 4.43 11.33 0.46
CA TYR A 140 3.81 10.02 0.61
C TYR A 140 3.64 9.33 -0.73
N THR A 141 3.43 8.03 -0.65
CA THR A 141 2.99 7.22 -1.78
C THR A 141 1.87 6.29 -1.34
N GLY A 142 0.88 6.04 -2.18
CA GLY A 142 -0.19 5.10 -1.84
C GLY A 142 -1.11 4.79 -3.02
N TYR A 143 -1.72 3.62 -2.94
CA TYR A 143 -2.71 3.17 -3.90
C TYR A 143 -3.74 2.28 -3.20
N THR A 144 -4.93 2.17 -3.80
CA THR A 144 -6.06 1.41 -3.25
C THR A 144 -6.71 0.56 -4.33
N HIS A 145 -7.13 -0.66 -3.97
CA HIS A 145 -8.00 -1.50 -4.80
C HIS A 145 -9.49 -1.22 -4.53
N GLN A 146 -9.81 -0.41 -3.52
CA GLN A 146 -11.19 -0.06 -3.18
C GLN A 146 -11.75 1.09 -4.03
N TRP A 147 -11.01 1.62 -5.02
CA TRP A 147 -11.39 2.79 -5.83
C TRP A 147 -12.76 2.68 -6.52
N ARG A 148 -13.26 1.45 -6.74
CA ARG A 148 -14.61 1.17 -7.27
C ARG A 148 -15.73 1.30 -6.24
N ASN A 149 -15.44 0.98 -4.98
CA ASN A 149 -16.44 0.73 -3.94
C ASN A 149 -16.81 2.02 -3.21
N ASN A 150 -17.43 2.98 -3.90
CA ASN A 150 -17.75 4.32 -3.37
C ASN A 150 -16.66 4.86 -2.44
N CYS A 151 -15.38 4.59 -2.80
CA CYS A 151 -14.26 5.03 -2.01
C CYS A 151 -14.42 6.54 -1.90
N ASN A 152 -14.54 7.02 -0.67
CA ASN A 152 -14.81 8.42 -0.39
C ASN A 152 -13.92 9.25 -1.32
N HIS A 153 -14.51 10.10 -2.17
CA HIS A 153 -13.76 10.88 -3.18
C HIS A 153 -12.55 11.60 -2.57
N ASN A 154 -12.60 11.88 -1.25
CA ASN A 154 -11.47 12.39 -0.46
C ASN A 154 -10.18 11.56 -0.56
N TRP A 155 -10.26 10.25 -0.78
CA TRP A 155 -9.10 9.38 -0.91
C TRP A 155 -8.34 9.58 -2.23
N GLN A 156 -8.99 10.08 -3.28
CA GLN A 156 -8.32 10.41 -4.55
C GLN A 156 -7.19 11.41 -4.36
N LYS A 157 -7.33 12.30 -3.37
CA LYS A 157 -6.28 13.26 -3.02
C LYS A 157 -4.97 12.61 -2.59
N TYR A 158 -5.04 11.45 -1.94
CA TYR A 158 -3.90 10.81 -1.30
C TYR A 158 -3.45 9.51 -1.97
N LEU A 159 -4.36 8.84 -2.68
CA LEU A 159 -4.13 7.51 -3.23
C LEU A 159 -4.38 7.49 -4.74
N MET A 160 -3.65 6.63 -5.44
CA MET A 160 -3.93 6.25 -6.82
C MET A 160 -4.82 5.00 -6.85
N ALA A 161 -5.57 4.81 -7.93
CA ALA A 161 -6.29 3.57 -8.17
C ALA A 161 -5.30 2.47 -8.58
N SER A 162 -5.26 1.37 -7.82
CA SER A 162 -4.55 0.15 -8.23
C SER A 162 -5.41 -0.61 -9.22
N VAL A 163 -4.84 -0.91 -10.38
CA VAL A 163 -5.55 -1.54 -11.51
C VAL A 163 -4.66 -2.57 -12.21
N GLU A 164 -5.29 -3.50 -12.90
CA GLU A 164 -4.65 -4.65 -13.54
C GLU A 164 -4.91 -4.74 -15.05
N SER A 165 -5.72 -3.83 -15.62
CA SER A 165 -5.90 -3.72 -17.08
C SER A 165 -6.01 -2.26 -17.56
N GLU A 166 -5.86 -2.04 -18.87
CA GLU A 166 -6.05 -0.72 -19.49
C GLU A 166 -7.49 -0.24 -19.39
N GLU A 167 -8.46 -1.15 -19.50
CA GLU A 167 -9.88 -0.82 -19.37
C GLU A 167 -10.19 -0.38 -17.94
N GLU A 168 -9.67 -1.08 -16.94
CA GLU A 168 -9.78 -0.64 -15.54
C GLU A 168 -9.15 0.73 -15.32
N ALA A 169 -7.97 0.97 -15.91
CA ALA A 169 -7.28 2.25 -15.81
C ALA A 169 -8.12 3.38 -16.43
N ARG A 170 -8.70 3.15 -17.62
CA ARG A 170 -9.57 4.10 -18.30
C ARG A 170 -10.81 4.44 -17.47
N VAL A 171 -11.43 3.43 -16.85
CA VAL A 171 -12.60 3.61 -15.97
C VAL A 171 -12.23 4.36 -14.68
N ALA A 172 -11.07 4.08 -14.09
CA ALA A 172 -10.61 4.81 -12.91
C ALA A 172 -10.30 6.29 -13.24
N GLN A 173 -9.63 6.53 -14.37
CA GLN A 173 -9.27 7.88 -14.84
C GLN A 173 -10.50 8.72 -15.18
N SER A 174 -11.54 8.13 -15.78
CA SER A 174 -12.80 8.84 -16.03
C SER A 174 -13.53 9.26 -14.75
N LYS A 175 -13.18 8.65 -13.60
CA LYS A 175 -13.65 9.01 -12.26
C LYS A 175 -12.70 9.94 -11.50
N GLY A 176 -11.66 10.47 -12.15
CA GLY A 176 -10.71 11.42 -11.56
C GLY A 176 -9.52 10.79 -10.84
N TRP A 177 -9.35 9.47 -10.90
CA TRP A 177 -8.17 8.82 -10.31
C TRP A 177 -6.95 8.89 -11.23
N ARG A 178 -5.78 9.18 -10.67
CA ARG A 178 -4.53 8.69 -11.25
C ARG A 178 -4.39 7.18 -10.98
N THR A 179 -3.77 6.45 -11.88
CA THR A 179 -3.69 4.98 -11.81
C THR A 179 -2.27 4.47 -11.61
N PHE A 180 -2.15 3.43 -10.78
CA PHE A 180 -0.98 2.58 -10.67
C PHE A 180 -1.35 1.21 -11.24
N ARG A 181 -0.87 0.88 -12.44
CA ARG A 181 -1.22 -0.35 -13.16
C ARG A 181 -0.11 -1.39 -13.02
N ILE A 182 -0.44 -2.59 -12.56
CA ILE A 182 0.48 -3.72 -12.69
C ILE A 182 0.32 -4.33 -14.08
N ILE A 183 1.45 -4.59 -14.75
CA ILE A 183 1.47 -5.13 -16.11
C ILE A 183 2.32 -6.40 -16.20
N ALA A 184 2.00 -7.27 -17.17
CA ALA A 184 2.86 -8.39 -17.52
C ALA A 184 4.24 -7.89 -18.03
N PRO A 185 5.32 -8.67 -17.92
CA PRO A 185 6.68 -8.20 -18.26
C PRO A 185 6.83 -7.62 -19.67
N GLU A 186 6.11 -8.18 -20.64
CA GLU A 186 6.15 -7.78 -22.07
C GLU A 186 4.97 -6.91 -22.50
N ALA A 187 4.08 -6.54 -21.58
CA ALA A 187 2.93 -5.71 -21.91
C ALA A 187 3.36 -4.26 -22.20
N PRO A 188 2.73 -3.59 -23.18
CA PRO A 188 3.03 -2.20 -23.47
C PRO A 188 2.50 -1.25 -22.38
N LEU A 189 3.09 -0.05 -22.35
CA LEU A 189 2.54 1.07 -21.59
C LEU A 189 1.31 1.62 -22.29
N GLY A 190 0.33 2.05 -21.51
CA GLY A 190 -0.85 2.75 -21.99
C GLY A 190 -0.56 4.22 -22.30
N LYS A 191 -1.59 4.93 -22.77
CA LYS A 191 -1.50 6.38 -23.01
C LYS A 191 -1.39 7.15 -21.69
N ASN A 192 -0.52 8.18 -21.66
CA ASN A 192 -0.26 9.01 -20.46
C ASN A 192 0.18 8.21 -19.22
N GLU A 193 0.82 7.07 -19.46
CA GLU A 193 1.39 6.19 -18.46
C GLU A 193 2.90 6.09 -18.66
N ILE A 194 3.65 6.13 -17.57
CA ILE A 194 5.10 5.92 -17.58
C ILE A 194 5.43 4.68 -16.75
N LEU A 195 6.57 4.06 -17.04
CA LEU A 195 7.07 2.97 -16.21
C LEU A 195 7.54 3.52 -14.87
N CYS A 196 7.35 2.73 -13.80
CA CYS A 196 7.88 3.00 -12.49
C CYS A 196 9.38 3.32 -12.58
N ARG A 197 9.79 4.50 -12.08
CA ARG A 197 11.17 4.97 -12.21
C ARG A 197 12.20 4.02 -11.61
N HIS A 198 11.84 3.28 -10.57
CA HIS A 198 12.71 2.25 -9.99
C HIS A 198 12.87 1.03 -10.90
N THR A 199 11.83 0.70 -11.66
CA THR A 199 11.84 -0.42 -12.61
C THR A 199 12.61 -0.07 -13.87
N GLU A 200 12.61 1.21 -14.26
CA GLU A 200 13.50 1.74 -15.32
C GLU A 200 14.97 1.79 -14.87
N ASP A 201 15.24 2.27 -13.66
CA ASP A 201 16.56 2.36 -13.06
C ASP A 201 16.49 2.08 -11.55
N ASP A 202 17.07 0.95 -11.14
CA ASP A 202 16.98 0.44 -9.76
C ASP A 202 17.71 1.33 -8.72
N ARG A 203 18.48 2.31 -9.19
CA ARG A 203 19.11 3.35 -8.35
C ARG A 203 18.11 4.42 -7.92
N ILE A 204 17.00 4.57 -8.64
CA ILE A 204 15.94 5.52 -8.28
C ILE A 204 15.07 4.90 -7.19
N GLN A 205 15.12 5.46 -5.99
CA GLN A 205 14.35 4.99 -4.84
C GLN A 205 13.03 5.74 -4.69
N CYS A 206 12.02 5.09 -4.10
CA CYS A 206 10.70 5.68 -3.88
C CYS A 206 10.78 6.96 -3.03
N GLU A 207 11.71 7.04 -2.06
CA GLU A 207 11.90 8.25 -1.25
C GLU A 207 12.22 9.50 -2.08
N ASN A 208 12.86 9.32 -3.24
CA ASN A 208 13.25 10.40 -4.15
C ASN A 208 12.17 10.67 -5.21
N CYS A 209 11.59 9.59 -5.76
CA CYS A 209 10.65 9.67 -6.88
C CYS A 209 9.28 10.24 -6.48
N LEU A 210 8.63 9.64 -5.47
CA LEU A 210 7.33 10.08 -4.92
C LEU A 210 6.23 10.38 -5.96
N LEU A 211 6.26 9.72 -7.12
CA LEU A 211 5.24 9.93 -8.16
C LEU A 211 3.90 9.29 -7.81
N CYS A 212 3.86 8.34 -6.87
CA CYS A 212 2.66 7.60 -6.52
C CYS A 212 1.81 8.30 -5.44
N ASP A 213 1.52 9.60 -5.61
CA ASP A 213 1.08 10.53 -4.55
C ASP A 213 -0.39 10.98 -4.65
N GLY A 214 -1.25 10.21 -5.31
CA GLY A 214 -2.67 10.54 -5.49
C GLY A 214 -2.91 11.59 -6.57
N ALA A 215 -3.98 12.38 -6.44
CA ALA A 215 -4.40 13.35 -7.44
C ALA A 215 -3.37 14.46 -7.68
N SER A 216 -2.95 14.62 -8.93
CA SER A 216 -2.07 15.69 -9.41
C SER A 216 -2.08 15.73 -10.94
N SER A 217 -1.31 16.64 -11.54
CA SER A 217 -1.05 16.67 -13.00
C SER A 217 0.05 15.71 -13.46
N LYS A 218 0.63 14.91 -12.55
CA LYS A 218 1.70 13.95 -12.87
C LYS A 218 1.14 12.75 -13.67
N PRO A 219 1.99 12.02 -14.42
CA PRO A 219 1.56 10.87 -15.22
C PRO A 219 0.94 9.73 -14.40
N ASN A 220 0.19 8.85 -15.05
CA ASN A 220 -0.14 7.53 -14.49
C ASN A 220 1.12 6.65 -14.46
N ILE A 221 1.14 5.66 -13.57
CA ILE A 221 2.31 4.79 -13.38
C ILE A 221 1.95 3.36 -13.75
N ALA A 222 2.80 2.69 -14.52
CA ALA A 222 2.80 1.24 -14.62
C ALA A 222 3.98 0.65 -13.86
N ASP A 223 3.84 -0.57 -13.34
CA ASP A 223 4.96 -1.37 -12.87
C ASP A 223 4.84 -2.79 -13.42
N LYS A 224 5.95 -3.34 -13.91
CA LYS A 224 5.98 -4.73 -14.34
C LYS A 224 5.84 -5.61 -13.10
N VAL A 225 5.01 -6.65 -13.17
CA VAL A 225 4.93 -7.63 -12.09
C VAL A 225 6.33 -8.21 -11.82
N HIS A 226 6.69 -8.31 -10.55
CA HIS A 226 8.02 -8.74 -10.11
C HIS A 226 7.93 -9.50 -8.77
N GLY A 227 9.05 -10.12 -8.38
CA GLY A 227 9.17 -10.92 -7.16
C GLY A 227 9.33 -12.40 -7.47
N LEU A 228 8.74 -13.26 -6.64
CA LEU A 228 8.84 -14.71 -6.82
C LEU A 228 8.16 -15.15 -8.13
N ASN A 229 8.81 -16.04 -8.89
CA ASN A 229 8.31 -16.51 -10.19
C ASN A 229 6.85 -16.99 -10.16
N TRP A 230 6.44 -17.70 -9.11
CA TRP A 230 5.06 -18.18 -8.99
C TRP A 230 4.04 -17.03 -8.85
N LYS A 231 4.41 -15.89 -8.23
CA LYS A 231 3.55 -14.71 -8.17
C LYS A 231 3.40 -14.05 -9.53
N VAL A 232 4.50 -13.96 -10.28
CA VAL A 232 4.52 -13.45 -11.65
C VAL A 232 3.62 -14.33 -12.54
N SER A 233 3.79 -15.65 -12.49
CA SER A 233 2.96 -16.59 -13.25
C SER A 233 1.47 -16.49 -12.89
N ASN A 234 1.15 -16.37 -11.60
CA ASN A 234 -0.22 -16.18 -11.14
C ASN A 234 -0.83 -14.87 -11.64
N PHE A 235 -0.06 -13.78 -11.60
CA PHE A 235 -0.51 -12.50 -12.15
C PHE A 235 -0.77 -12.57 -13.65
N VAL A 236 0.12 -13.19 -14.43
CA VAL A 236 -0.06 -13.34 -15.87
C VAL A 236 -1.34 -14.12 -16.19
N LYS A 237 -1.60 -15.24 -15.49
CA LYS A 237 -2.85 -16.00 -15.62
C LYS A 237 -4.08 -15.16 -15.28
N TYR A 238 -4.01 -14.40 -14.18
CA TYR A 238 -5.09 -13.51 -13.78
C TYR A 238 -5.36 -12.42 -14.84
N SER A 239 -4.31 -11.75 -15.32
CA SER A 239 -4.41 -10.69 -16.33
C SER A 239 -5.03 -11.21 -17.65
N GLN A 240 -4.67 -12.43 -18.06
CA GLN A 240 -5.31 -13.10 -19.20
C GLN A 240 -6.80 -13.40 -18.94
N SER A 241 -7.16 -13.79 -17.73
CA SER A 241 -8.55 -14.12 -17.37
C SER A 241 -9.50 -12.92 -17.35
N ILE A 242 -8.99 -11.70 -17.15
CA ILE A 242 -9.80 -10.46 -17.15
C ILE A 242 -9.77 -9.72 -18.49
N SER A 243 -8.96 -10.19 -19.44
CA SER A 243 -8.86 -9.63 -20.80
C SER A 243 -9.73 -10.37 -21.82
N ASN A 244 -10.20 -11.58 -21.45
CA ASN A 244 -11.16 -12.39 -22.21
C ASN A 244 -12.58 -12.17 -21.67
#